data_AF-A0A090X9A0-F1
#
_entry.id   AF-A0A090X9A0-F1
#
_cell.length_a   1.000
_cell.length_b   1.000
_cell.length_c   1.000
_cell.angle_alpha   90.00
_cell.angle_beta   90.00
_cell.angle_gamma   90.00
#
_symmetry.space_group_name_H-M   'P 1'
#
loop_
_entity.id
_entity.type
_entity.pdbx_description
1 polymer ?
#
loop_
_entity_poly.entity_id
_entity_poly.type
_entity_poly.pdbx_seq_one_letter_code
_entity_poly.pdbx_strand_id
1 'polypeptide(L)'
;FSKGQCETGQYRFLSKHGGYVWVLTQATLIYENNSCSRPQCVVCVNYVLSGTSQEHEVVSEDQVIKAGGCARAPRKAPPPCPWRSHLRRPLRQPKGRCPATQ
;
A
#
# COMPACT_ATOMS: atom_id res chain seq x y z
N PHE A 1 -2.11 17.54 10.52
CA PHE A 1 -2.83 16.45 9.82
C PHE A 1 -3.81 17.06 8.86
N SER A 2 -3.54 16.96 7.56
CA SER A 2 -4.40 17.49 6.50
C SER A 2 -5.74 16.73 6.50
N LYS A 3 -6.86 17.43 6.31
CA LYS A 3 -8.19 16.80 6.25
C LYS A 3 -8.20 15.74 5.13
N GLY A 4 -8.31 14.47 5.52
CA GLY A 4 -8.25 13.33 4.59
C GLY A 4 -6.94 12.55 4.56
N GLN A 5 -5.92 12.91 5.36
CA GLN A 5 -4.68 12.13 5.52
C GLN A 5 -4.57 11.57 6.93
N CYS A 6 -4.33 10.27 7.05
CA CYS A 6 -4.04 9.63 8.33
C CYS A 6 -2.93 8.58 8.20
N GLU A 7 -2.31 8.27 9.33
CA GLU A 7 -1.34 7.20 9.47
C GLU A 7 -1.84 6.26 10.57
N THR A 8 -1.75 4.96 10.32
CA THR A 8 -2.06 3.94 11.33
C THR A 8 -0.86 3.72 12.24
N GLY A 9 -1.10 3.22 13.45
CA GLY A 9 -0.03 2.56 14.21
C GLY A 9 0.48 1.30 13.50
N GLN A 10 1.53 0.69 14.06
CA GLN A 10 2.03 -0.59 13.58
C GLN A 10 1.02 -1.70 13.86
N TYR A 11 0.70 -2.51 12.86
CA TYR A 11 -0.26 -3.61 12.99
C TYR A 11 0.24 -4.87 12.29
N ARG A 12 -0.41 -6.00 12.60
CA ARG A 12 -0.08 -7.31 12.05
C ARG A 12 -0.86 -7.55 10.76
N PHE A 13 -0.15 -7.82 9.67
CA PHE A 13 -0.73 -8.25 8.40
C PHE A 13 -0.46 -9.74 8.21
N LEU A 14 -1.53 -10.54 8.11
CA LEU A 14 -1.44 -12.00 8.09
C LEU A 14 -0.86 -12.52 6.76
N SER A 15 0.09 -13.45 6.86
CA SER A 15 0.64 -14.14 5.69
C SER A 15 -0.24 -15.34 5.29
N LYS A 16 -0.20 -15.72 4.01
CA LYS A 16 -1.06 -16.77 3.43
C LYS A 16 -0.83 -18.17 3.98
N HIS A 17 0.33 -18.44 4.55
CA HIS A 17 0.75 -19.78 4.97
C HIS A 17 1.09 -19.84 6.46
N GLY A 18 0.48 -18.96 7.25
CA GLY A 18 0.79 -18.77 8.67
C GLY A 18 1.71 -17.58 8.92
N GLY A 19 1.74 -17.11 10.17
CA GLY A 19 2.50 -15.95 10.61
C GLY A 19 1.94 -14.60 10.19
N TYR A 20 2.72 -13.54 10.46
CA TYR A 20 2.36 -12.16 10.14
C TYR A 20 3.60 -11.29 9.86
N VAL A 21 3.38 -10.17 9.18
CA VAL A 21 4.37 -9.10 9.01
C VAL A 21 3.89 -7.84 9.71
N TRP A 22 4.81 -7.06 10.29
CA TRP A 22 4.48 -5.74 10.83
C TRP A 22 4.36 -4.73 9.70
N VAL A 23 3.25 -4.02 9.66
CA VAL A 23 2.93 -3.02 8.64
C VAL A 23 2.50 -1.72 9.30
N LEU A 24 2.88 -0.61 8.70
CA LEU A 24 2.32 0.70 8.97
C LEU A 24 1.71 1.24 7.68
N THR A 25 0.52 1.84 7.76
CA THR A 25 -0.19 2.31 6.58
C THR A 25 -0.48 3.79 6.66
N GLN A 26 -0.06 4.51 5.63
CA GLN A 26 -0.48 5.88 5.39
C GLN A 26 -1.64 5.89 4.40
N ALA A 27 -2.77 6.43 4.82
CA ALA A 27 -3.98 6.51 4.01
C ALA A 27 -4.31 7.96 3.65
N THR A 28 -4.63 8.19 2.38
CA THR A 28 -5.10 9.48 1.86
C THR A 28 -6.45 9.30 1.19
N LEU A 29 -7.44 10.09 1.60
CA LEU A 29 -8.75 10.17 1.01
C LEU A 29 -8.72 11.15 -0.16
N ILE A 30 -9.07 10.65 -1.35
CA ILE A 30 -9.17 11.42 -2.58
C ILE A 30 -10.64 11.79 -2.79
N TYR A 31 -10.89 13.06 -3.07
CA TYR A 31 -12.20 13.60 -3.37
C TYR A 31 -12.39 13.75 -4.88
N GLU A 32 -13.64 13.69 -5.33
CA GLU A 32 -13.99 13.90 -6.73
C GLU A 32 -13.73 15.37 -7.15
N ASN A 33 -13.21 15.55 -8.36
CA ASN A 33 -12.70 16.84 -8.84
C ASN A 33 -13.78 17.93 -8.98
N ASN A 34 -15.05 17.52 -9.11
CA ASN A 34 -16.18 18.40 -9.37
C ASN A 34 -16.94 18.81 -8.08
N SER A 35 -16.67 18.14 -6.97
CA SER A 35 -17.27 18.45 -5.68
C SER A 35 -16.44 17.82 -4.55
N CYS A 36 -15.72 18.67 -3.82
CA CYS A 36 -14.93 18.32 -2.62
C CYS A 36 -15.79 17.74 -1.46
N SER A 37 -17.09 17.52 -1.70
CA SER A 37 -18.02 16.88 -0.78
C SER A 37 -18.07 15.36 -0.91
N ARG A 38 -17.72 14.78 -2.08
CA ARG A 38 -17.90 13.34 -2.32
C ARG A 38 -16.56 12.59 -2.29
N PRO A 39 -16.36 11.64 -1.35
CA PRO A 39 -15.16 10.82 -1.33
C PRO A 39 -15.15 9.86 -2.53
N GLN A 40 -14.05 9.84 -3.28
CA GLN A 40 -13.88 8.99 -4.46
C GLN A 40 -13.19 7.67 -4.09
N CYS A 41 -12.03 7.75 -3.44
CA CYS A 41 -11.28 6.57 -3.05
C CYS A 41 -10.33 6.84 -1.88
N VAL A 42 -9.93 5.77 -1.20
CA VAL A 42 -8.84 5.81 -0.21
C VAL A 42 -7.61 5.17 -0.85
N VAL A 43 -6.51 5.90 -0.86
CA VAL A 43 -5.21 5.40 -1.31
C VAL A 43 -4.41 5.03 -0.07
N CYS A 44 -4.06 3.75 0.05
CA CYS A 44 -3.27 3.22 1.15
C CYS A 44 -1.85 2.87 0.68
N VAL A 45 -0.85 3.50 1.28
CA VAL A 45 0.56 3.13 1.13
C VAL A 45 0.95 2.29 2.33
N ASN A 46 1.29 1.01 2.11
CA ASN A 46 1.64 0.06 3.16
C ASN A 46 3.17 -0.06 3.23
N TYR A 47 3.74 0.26 4.39
CA TYR A 47 5.16 0.10 4.69
C TYR A 47 5.37 -1.19 5.47
N VAL A 48 6.11 -2.13 4.87
CA VAL A 48 6.50 -3.38 5.54
C VAL A 48 7.68 -3.09 6.45
N LEU A 49 7.49 -3.30 7.75
CA LEU A 49 8.46 -2.97 8.80
C LEU A 49 9.32 -4.18 9.20
N SER A 50 8.81 -5.41 9.00
CA SER A 50 9.50 -6.65 9.37
C SER A 50 9.35 -7.74 8.30
N GLY A 51 10.22 -8.75 8.38
CA GLY A 51 9.98 -10.04 7.73
C GLY A 51 8.81 -10.81 8.35
N THR A 52 8.50 -11.99 7.80
CA THR A 52 7.48 -12.89 8.33
C THR A 52 7.89 -13.45 9.70
N SER A 53 7.08 -13.17 10.70
CA SER A 53 7.25 -13.67 12.06
C SER A 53 6.28 -14.81 12.32
N GLN A 54 6.74 -15.83 13.07
CA GLN A 54 5.93 -16.98 13.51
C GLN A 54 5.21 -17.69 12.37
N GLU A 55 5.95 -18.08 11.33
CA GLU A 55 5.41 -18.63 10.06
C GLU A 55 4.51 -19.86 10.23
N HIS A 56 4.63 -20.60 11.33
CA HIS A 56 3.82 -21.77 11.63
C HIS A 56 2.57 -21.47 12.48
N GLU A 57 2.45 -20.26 13.03
CA GLU A 57 1.30 -19.86 13.83
C GLU A 57 0.14 -19.47 12.92
N VAL A 58 -0.98 -20.18 13.07
CA VAL A 58 -2.22 -19.94 12.32
C VAL A 58 -3.21 -19.26 13.24
N VAL A 59 -3.58 -18.01 12.90
CA VAL A 59 -4.53 -17.20 13.68
C VAL A 59 -5.84 -16.95 12.94
N SER A 60 -5.94 -17.39 11.68
CA SER A 60 -7.14 -17.29 10.84
C SER A 60 -7.26 -18.50 9.92
N GLU A 61 -8.50 -18.92 9.65
CA GLU A 61 -8.82 -20.02 8.73
C GLU A 61 -8.30 -19.77 7.30
N ASP A 62 -8.17 -18.51 6.89
CA ASP A 62 -7.65 -18.13 5.57
C ASP A 62 -6.16 -18.41 5.39
N GLN A 63 -5.42 -18.66 6.48
CA GLN A 63 -4.00 -19.03 6.45
C GLN A 63 -3.78 -20.55 6.34
N VAL A 64 -4.84 -21.33 6.57
CA VAL A 64 -4.79 -22.79 6.44
C VAL A 64 -4.76 -23.12 4.95
N ILE A 65 -3.72 -23.83 4.52
CA ILE A 65 -3.64 -24.38 3.17
C ILE A 65 -4.79 -25.37 3.01
N LYS A 66 -5.86 -24.97 2.31
CA LYS A 66 -6.92 -25.91 1.93
C LYS A 66 -6.31 -26.90 0.94
N ALA A 67 -6.14 -28.15 1.39
CA ALA A 67 -5.58 -29.24 0.59
C ALA A 67 -6.36 -29.57 -0.70
N GLY A 68 -7.54 -28.97 -0.90
CA GLY A 68 -8.28 -28.96 -2.17
C GLY A 68 -8.10 -27.63 -2.90
N GLY A 69 -7.01 -27.49 -3.64
CA GLY A 69 -6.74 -26.29 -4.43
C GLY A 69 -7.75 -26.14 -5.56
N CYS A 70 -8.70 -25.21 -5.43
CA CYS A 70 -9.03 -24.43 -6.61
C CYS A 70 -7.86 -23.48 -6.78
N ALA A 71 -6.94 -23.81 -7.70
CA ALA A 71 -5.98 -22.85 -8.22
C ALA A 71 -6.76 -21.57 -8.51
N ARG A 72 -6.60 -20.53 -7.68
CA ARG A 72 -7.17 -19.23 -7.99
C ARG A 72 -6.60 -18.89 -9.35
N ALA A 73 -7.46 -18.91 -10.37
CA ALA A 73 -7.13 -18.44 -11.70
C ALA A 73 -6.33 -17.14 -11.55
N PRO A 74 -5.29 -16.90 -12.37
CA PRO A 74 -4.51 -15.68 -12.28
C PRO A 74 -5.48 -14.51 -12.22
N ARG A 75 -5.44 -13.74 -11.13
CA ARG A 75 -6.31 -12.56 -10.95
C ARG A 75 -6.11 -11.74 -12.22
N LYS A 76 -7.15 -11.63 -13.07
CA LYS A 76 -7.11 -10.72 -14.22
C LYS A 76 -6.59 -9.39 -13.69
N ALA A 77 -5.53 -8.89 -14.31
CA ALA A 77 -4.94 -7.62 -13.89
C ALA A 77 -6.08 -6.60 -13.72
N PRO A 78 -6.15 -5.87 -12.61
CA PRO A 78 -7.15 -4.84 -12.46
C PRO A 78 -7.07 -3.92 -13.69
N PRO A 79 -8.21 -3.51 -14.27
CA PRO A 79 -8.19 -2.61 -15.42
C PRO A 79 -7.27 -1.42 -15.11
N PRO A 80 -6.47 -0.96 -16.08
CA PRO A 80 -5.54 0.13 -15.85
C PRO A 80 -6.30 1.30 -15.23
N CYS A 81 -5.87 1.73 -14.04
CA CYS A 81 -6.52 2.83 -13.36
C CYS A 81 -6.54 4.05 -14.31
N PRO A 82 -7.71 4.66 -14.58
CA PRO A 82 -7.83 5.74 -15.56
C PRO A 82 -6.98 6.98 -15.22
N TRP A 83 -6.52 7.09 -13.97
CA TRP A 83 -5.82 8.26 -13.45
C TRP A 83 -4.30 8.28 -13.72
N ARG A 84 -3.72 7.21 -14.31
CA ARG A 84 -2.26 7.12 -14.55
C ARG A 84 -1.73 8.10 -15.61
N SER A 85 -2.58 8.81 -16.34
CA SER A 85 -2.18 9.84 -17.32
C SER A 85 -1.58 11.11 -16.68
N HIS A 86 -1.86 11.40 -15.41
CA HIS A 86 -1.44 12.67 -14.79
C HIS A 86 -0.19 12.61 -13.91
N LEU A 87 0.40 11.42 -13.68
CA LEU A 87 1.60 11.25 -12.85
C LEU A 87 2.90 11.00 -13.63
N ARG A 88 3.00 11.47 -14.88
CA ARG A 88 4.30 11.68 -15.55
C ARG A 88 4.71 13.15 -15.45
N ARG A 89 4.95 13.63 -14.23
CA ARG A 89 5.95 14.70 -14.07
C ARG A 89 7.25 14.02 -13.63
N PRO A 90 8.32 14.09 -14.43
CA PRO A 90 9.60 13.52 -14.02
C PRO A 90 10.02 14.19 -12.71
N LEU A 91 10.46 13.38 -11.75
CA LEU A 91 11.21 13.88 -10.59
C LEU A 91 12.36 14.73 -11.14
N ARG A 92 12.30 16.04 -10.94
CA ARG A 92 13.50 16.89 -11.06
C ARG A 92 14.46 16.41 -9.97
N GLN A 93 15.58 15.85 -10.39
CA GLN A 93 16.68 15.51 -9.51
C GLN A 93 17.17 16.77 -8.77
N PRO A 94 17.61 16.65 -7.51
CA PRO A 94 18.17 17.76 -6.76
C PRO A 94 19.55 18.10 -7.36
N LYS A 95 19.74 19.35 -7.82
CA LYS A 95 21.09 19.83 -8.16
C LYS A 95 21.90 19.96 -6.88
N GLY A 96 22.90 19.11 -6.74
CA GLY A 96 23.88 19.14 -5.66
C GLY A 96 24.69 20.45 -5.65
N ARG A 97 24.77 21.01 -4.43
CA ARG A 97 25.91 21.58 -3.71
C ARG A 97 27.07 22.23 -4.51
N CYS A 98 27.38 23.46 -4.09
CA CYS A 98 28.55 24.29 -4.41
C CYS A 98 29.91 23.57 -4.21
N PRO A 99 31.00 24.14 -4.78
CA PRO A 99 32.03 24.70 -3.90
C PRO A 99 32.58 26.06 -4.35
N ALA A 100 33.41 26.59 -3.45
CA ALA A 100 33.95 27.94 -3.35
C ALA A 100 35.10 28.27 -4.34
N THR A 101 35.67 29.47 -4.12
CA THR A 101 36.87 30.09 -4.73
C THR A 101 36.51 30.92 -5.97
N GLN A 102 36.82 32.21 -6.06
CA GLN A 102 37.90 33.02 -5.46
C GLN A 102 37.37 34.34 -4.90
#